data_AF-A0A1G2YHY0-F1
#
_entry.id   AF-A0A1G2YHY0-F1
#
_cell.length_a   1.000
_cell.length_b   1.000
_cell.length_c   1.000
_cell.angle_alpha   90.00
_cell.angle_beta   90.00
_cell.angle_gamma   90.00
#
_symmetry.space_group_name_H-M   'P 1'
#
loop_
_entity.id
_entity.type
_entity.pdbx_description
1 polymer ?
#
loop_
_entity_poly.entity_id
_entity_poly.type
_entity_poly.pdbx_seq_one_letter_code
_entity_poly.pdbx_strand_id
1 'polypeptide(L)' 'MRKDGIKAKINKLMGKLIILAIRLYQVSLGRLLGGHCRFVPSCSQYAIEAIQLFGPVKGSFMAAKR' A
#
# COMPACT_ATOMS: atom_id res chain seq x y z
N MET A 1 -25.50 -2.89 18.00
CA MET A 1 -24.96 -3.23 16.66
C MET A 1 -24.49 -1.97 15.93
N ARG A 2 -23.27 -1.47 16.22
CA ARG A 2 -22.73 -0.22 15.62
C ARG A 2 -21.19 -0.17 15.63
N LYS A 3 -20.52 -1.31 15.33
CA LYS A 3 -19.04 -1.40 15.34
C LYS A 3 -18.42 -1.28 13.93
N ASP A 4 -19.22 -1.15 12.89
CA ASP A 4 -18.77 -1.27 11.49
C ASP A 4 -18.26 0.05 10.89
N GLY A 5 -18.84 1.19 11.30
CA GLY A 5 -18.43 2.51 10.80
C GLY A 5 -17.01 2.91 11.21
N ILE A 6 -16.61 2.56 12.44
CA ILE A 6 -15.26 2.86 12.96
C ILE A 6 -14.22 1.97 12.26
N LYS A 7 -14.51 0.67 12.08
CA LYS A 7 -13.60 -0.26 11.39
C LYS A 7 -13.38 0.14 9.93
N ALA A 8 -14.42 0.55 9.22
CA ALA A 8 -14.29 1.04 7.85
C ALA A 8 -13.44 2.32 7.77
N LYS A 9 -13.62 3.24 8.72
CA LYS A 9 -12.86 4.50 8.78
C LYS A 9 -11.39 4.26 9.12
N ILE A 10 -11.10 3.39 10.09
CA ILE A 10 -9.74 2.97 10.46
C ILE A 10 -9.06 2.26 9.28
N ASN A 11 -9.76 1.35 8.60
CA ASN A 11 -9.19 0.65 7.44
C ASN A 11 -8.83 1.62 6.30
N LYS A 12 -9.69 2.61 6.04
CA LYS A 12 -9.45 3.64 5.03
C LYS A 12 -8.27 4.55 5.42
N LEU A 13 -8.14 4.87 6.72
CA LEU A 13 -7.03 5.66 7.25
C LEU A 13 -5.70 4.89 7.19
N MET A 14 -5.70 3.62 7.60
CA MET A 14 -4.54 2.73 7.52
C MET A 14 -4.10 2.52 6.07
N GLY A 15 -5.03 2.29 5.15
CA GLY A 15 -4.72 2.15 3.73
C GLY A 15 -4.01 3.41 3.19
N LYS A 16 -4.51 4.60 3.54
CA LYS A 16 -3.87 5.87 3.17
C LYS A 16 -2.47 6.02 3.79
N LEU A 17 -2.28 5.65 5.06
CA LEU A 17 -0.97 5.71 5.72
C LEU A 17 0.05 4.80 5.02
N ILE A 18 -0.33 3.57 4.68
CA ILE A 18 0.56 2.63 4.00
C ILE A 18 0.89 3.12 2.59
N ILE A 19 -0.11 3.63 1.84
CA ILE A 19 0.12 4.23 0.51
C ILE A 19 1.08 5.42 0.62
N LEU A 20 0.96 6.25 1.65
CA LEU A 20 1.85 7.40 1.88
C LEU A 20 3.28 6.94 2.16
N ALA A 21 3.47 5.91 3.00
CA ALA A 21 4.77 5.32 3.27
C ALA A 21 5.42 4.73 2.00
N ILE A 22 4.63 4.02 1.19
CA ILE A 22 5.08 3.47 -0.09
C ILE A 22 5.47 4.59 -1.07
N ARG A 23 4.73 5.71 -1.11
CA ARG A 23 5.08 6.87 -1.95
C ARG A 23 6.34 7.56 -1.46
N LEU A 24 6.52 7.74 -0.15
CA LEU A 24 7.77 8.28 0.41
C LEU A 24 8.95 7.38 0.04
N TYR A 25 8.77 6.06 0.12
CA TYR A 25 9.76 5.09 -0.34
C TYR A 25 10.04 5.21 -1.84
N GLN A 26 9.00 5.33 -2.69
CA GLN A 26 9.15 5.54 -4.14
C GLN A 26 9.90 6.83 -4.48
N VAL A 27 9.68 7.93 -3.75
CA VAL A 27 10.38 9.20 -3.98
C VAL A 27 11.85 9.08 -3.54
N SER A 28 12.11 8.46 -2.40
CA SER A 28 13.46 8.21 -1.90
C SER A 28 14.25 7.27 -2.82
N LEU A 29 13.65 6.18 -3.30
CA LEU A 29 14.28 5.30 -4.29
C LEU A 29 14.35 5.91 -5.68
N GLY A 30 13.33 6.66 -6.10
CA GLY A 30 13.31 7.31 -7.42
C GLY A 30 14.48 8.28 -7.57
N ARG A 31 14.84 8.97 -6.48
CA ARG A 31 16.01 9.85 -6.42
C ARG A 31 17.35 9.09 -6.42
N LEU A 32 17.37 7.82 -5.98
CA LEU A 32 18.60 7.04 -5.80
C LEU A 32 18.87 6.01 -6.92
N LEU A 33 17.82 5.43 -7.52
CA LEU A 33 17.86 4.38 -8.55
C LEU A 33 17.31 4.83 -9.92
N GLY A 34 16.93 6.11 -10.08
CA GLY A 34 16.51 6.66 -11.37
C GLY A 34 15.09 6.26 -11.81
N GLY A 35 14.22 5.82 -10.89
CA GLY A 35 12.80 5.58 -11.20
C GLY A 35 12.49 4.40 -12.11
N HIS A 36 13.48 3.56 -12.45
CA HIS A 36 13.28 2.38 -13.31
C HIS A 36 13.07 1.12 -12.47
N CYS A 37 11.83 0.84 -12.05
CA CYS A 37 11.48 -0.52 -11.62
C CYS A 37 11.57 -1.45 -12.84
N ARG A 38 12.47 -2.43 -12.80
CA ARG A 38 12.64 -3.44 -13.87
C ARG A 38 11.38 -4.31 -14.09
N PHE A 39 10.55 -4.43 -13.06
CA PHE A 39 9.30 -5.18 -13.10
C PHE A 39 8.12 -4.21 -13.14
N VAL A 40 7.27 -4.35 -14.16
CA VAL A 40 6.00 -3.63 -14.29
C VAL A 40 4.86 -4.65 -14.07
N PRO A 41 3.92 -4.42 -13.14
CA PRO A 41 3.87 -3.30 -12.20
C PRO A 41 4.94 -3.40 -11.11
N SER A 42 5.36 -2.24 -10.58
CA SER A 42 6.30 -2.17 -9.46
C SER A 42 5.76 -2.88 -8.22
N CYS A 43 6.65 -3.42 -7.37
CA CYS A 43 6.27 -4.03 -6.09
C CYS A 43 5.47 -3.07 -5.20
N SER A 44 5.79 -1.77 -5.26
CA SER A 44 5.05 -0.70 -4.60
C SER A 44 3.63 -0.50 -5.17
N GLN A 45 3.45 -0.54 -6.50
CA GLN A 45 2.12 -0.53 -7.10
C GLN A 45 1.29 -1.76 -6.73
N TYR A 46 1.89 -2.95 -6.77
CA TYR A 46 1.21 -4.18 -6.37
C TYR A 46 0.73 -4.11 -4.91
N ALA A 47 1.56 -3.56 -4.01
CA ALA A 47 1.19 -3.37 -2.62
C ALA A 47 0.00 -2.41 -2.46
N ILE A 48 -0.02 -1.30 -3.22
CA ILE A 48 -1.14 -0.34 -3.22
C ILE A 48 -2.43 -1.01 -3.72
N GLU A 49 -2.34 -1.77 -4.81
CA GLU A 49 -3.47 -2.45 -5.44
C GLU A 49 -4.03 -3.55 -4.53
N ALA A 50 -3.17 -4.34 -3.89
CA ALA A 50 -3.57 -5.34 -2.90
C ALA A 50 -4.28 -4.72 -1.68
N ILE A 51 -3.83 -3.56 -1.21
CA ILE A 51 -4.46 -2.82 -0.11
C ILE A 51 -5.82 -2.26 -0.51
N GLN A 52 -5.98 -1.82 -1.76
CA GLN A 52 -7.26 -1.32 -2.27
C GLN A 52 -8.28 -2.46 -2.47
N LEU A 53 -7.85 -3.61 -2.98
CA LEU A 53 -8.72 -4.75 -3.29
C LEU A 53 -9.09 -5.56 -2.03
N PHE A 54 -8.13 -5.86 -1.16
CA PHE A 54 -8.33 -6.76 -0.02
C PHE A 54 -8.45 -6.03 1.33
N GLY A 55 -8.30 -4.71 1.34
CA GLY A 55 -8.20 -3.90 2.55
C GLY A 55 -6.79 -3.90 3.15
N PRO A 56 -6.51 -3.04 4.13
CA PRO A 56 -5.15 -2.83 4.64
C PRO A 56 -4.55 -4.08 5.28
N VAL A 57 -5.32 -4.91 6.00
CA VAL A 57 -4.75 -6.08 6.70
C VAL A 57 -4.37 -7.19 5.72
N LYS A 58 -5.32 -7.65 4.88
CA LYS A 58 -5.05 -8.71 3.88
C LYS A 58 -4.13 -8.21 2.76
N GLY A 59 -4.29 -6.95 2.34
CA GLY A 59 -3.43 -6.34 1.32
C GLY A 59 -1.98 -6.21 1.78
N SER A 60 -1.73 -5.80 3.03
CA SER A 60 -0.37 -5.77 3.60
C SER A 60 0.25 -7.17 3.65
N PHE A 61 -0.53 -8.17 4.04
CA PHE A 61 -0.04 -9.55 4.11
C PHE A 61 0.33 -10.10 2.73
N MET A 62 -0.50 -9.85 1.70
CA MET A 62 -0.17 -10.25 0.33
C MET A 62 1.03 -9.48 -0.25
N ALA A 63 1.20 -8.21 0.13
CA ALA A 63 2.35 -7.41 -0.27
C ALA A 63 3.65 -7.91 0.38
N ALA A 64 3.61 -8.34 1.64
CA ALA A 64 4.76 -8.85 2.38
C ALA A 64 5.14 -10.30 2.03
N LYS A 65 4.21 -11.08 1.49
CA LYS A 65 4.42 -12.50 1.12
C LYS A 65 5.09 -12.68 -0.27
N ARG A 66 5.41 -11.58 -0.97
CA ARG A 66 5.98 -11.62 -2.32
C ARG A 66 7.50 -11.74 -2.31
#